data_AF-A0A817XL69-F1
#
_entry.id   AF-A0A817XL69-F1
#
_cell.length_a   1.000
_cell.length_b   1.000
_cell.length_c   1.000
_cell.angle_alpha   90.00
_cell.angle_beta   90.00
_cell.angle_gamma   90.00
#
_symmetry.space_group_name_H-M   'P 1'
#
loop_
_entity.id
_entity.type
_entity.pdbx_description
1 polymer ?
#
loop_
_entity_poly.entity_id
_entity_poly.type
_entity_poly.pdbx_seq_one_letter_code
_entity_poly.pdbx_strand_id
1 'polypeptide(L)'
;MNRIRHNMFSAIVYNPSSISNEVWIRIPVAEQQTINLDVNNVKKFSIDAIEIGTISLSPILQSIPTVHNRDQFQELIVRVHVPPLSLQAVPFIISSSSSDQISHQASGLYVFRPIGTDPPQQVNIKHFYCFKRKGYEEIIQVYSSFVNQSIRLLDNSPYIEFEWIVGRLNINVEFVTSYHSKDLNNNGIYYTDSSGRSLMKRIRDQRDGYRFKQSEKSAGNYYPLVTGIMIKDEKQDLQMSIITDRAQGGGSIKDGQVEIMTLNELGIDGQGLVIRGRHLLSIAKPDDNMKFFREYALKSVWRPIIAFRSDFNDQPLDYKTWSLLNTELPPQVNILTIEPLSHEKSILTILFRIEHIYDRNEHSKLSESISIQIHKIFNNHKLVDAKEVTLGANMYKTGAFDRLKWTVDSTYEDKSEYNETPIFDGRTIHLYPMQIRSFIIKLTKH
;
A
#
# COMPACT_ATOMS: atom_id res chain seq x y z
N MET A 1 -34.35 27.20 -45.30
CA MET A 1 -33.32 27.67 -44.33
C MET A 1 -33.54 26.97 -43.01
N ASN A 2 -32.81 25.87 -42.74
CA ASN A 2 -32.72 25.27 -41.42
C ASN A 2 -31.25 25.35 -40.98
N ARG A 3 -30.99 26.07 -39.89
CA ARG A 3 -29.66 26.17 -39.28
C ARG A 3 -29.20 24.79 -38.83
N ILE A 4 -28.25 24.19 -39.53
CA ILE A 4 -27.49 23.03 -39.03
C ILE A 4 -26.58 23.58 -37.93
N ARG A 5 -26.94 23.30 -36.67
CA ARG A 5 -26.07 23.54 -35.52
C ARG A 5 -24.82 22.70 -35.73
N HIS A 6 -23.67 23.36 -35.87
CA HIS A 6 -22.39 22.71 -35.76
C HIS A 6 -22.25 22.36 -34.28
N ASN A 7 -22.34 21.07 -33.93
CA ASN A 7 -21.99 20.63 -32.59
C ASN A 7 -20.47 20.70 -32.45
N MET A 8 -19.95 21.91 -32.25
CA MET A 8 -18.62 22.07 -31.66
C MET A 8 -18.76 21.78 -30.17
N PHE A 9 -17.99 20.83 -29.68
CA PHE A 9 -17.79 20.63 -28.26
C PHE A 9 -16.43 21.20 -27.88
N SER A 10 -16.40 22.00 -26.82
CA SER A 10 -15.15 22.41 -26.16
C SER A 10 -15.02 21.60 -24.88
N ALA A 11 -13.93 20.85 -24.73
CA ALA A 11 -13.55 20.23 -23.48
C ALA A 11 -12.43 21.06 -22.84
N ILE A 12 -12.66 21.56 -21.62
CA ILE A 12 -11.60 22.13 -20.79
C ILE A 12 -11.20 21.05 -19.79
N VAL A 13 -9.99 20.53 -19.95
CA VAL A 13 -9.41 19.51 -19.08
C VAL A 13 -8.56 20.22 -18.04
N TYR A 14 -8.93 20.09 -16.77
CA TYR A 14 -8.14 20.61 -15.65
C TYR A 14 -7.26 19.49 -15.08
N ASN A 15 -5.93 19.69 -15.14
CA ASN A 15 -4.93 18.80 -14.55
C ASN A 15 -4.41 19.42 -13.25
N PRO A 16 -4.89 18.99 -12.06
CA PRO A 16 -4.39 19.50 -10.79
C PRO A 16 -3.04 18.89 -10.38
N SER A 17 -2.52 17.91 -11.12
CA SER A 17 -1.30 17.18 -10.77
C SER A 17 -0.14 17.67 -11.64
N SER A 18 0.94 18.14 -11.03
CA SER A 18 2.13 18.68 -11.71
C SER A 18 3.00 17.61 -12.39
N ILE A 19 2.40 16.52 -12.90
CA ILE A 19 3.07 15.39 -13.54
C ILE A 19 2.22 14.93 -14.75
N SER A 20 2.90 14.46 -15.78
CA SER A 20 2.30 14.08 -17.07
C SER A 20 1.51 12.77 -17.02
N ASN A 21 0.40 12.68 -17.77
CA ASN A 21 -0.56 11.56 -17.70
C ASN A 21 -1.11 11.23 -19.10
N GLU A 22 -1.19 9.94 -19.47
CA GLU A 22 -1.85 9.43 -20.69
C GLU A 22 -3.30 9.05 -20.36
N VAL A 23 -4.28 9.73 -20.98
CA VAL A 23 -5.70 9.41 -20.79
C VAL A 23 -6.33 9.04 -22.13
N TRP A 24 -6.94 7.86 -22.18
CA TRP A 24 -7.81 7.45 -23.29
C TRP A 24 -9.16 8.16 -23.15
N ILE A 25 -9.42 9.15 -24.00
CA ILE A 25 -10.74 9.79 -24.06
C ILE A 25 -11.60 8.98 -25.04
N ARG A 26 -12.66 8.35 -24.52
CA ARG A 26 -13.67 7.64 -25.33
C ARG A 26 -14.90 8.53 -25.48
N ILE A 27 -15.17 8.98 -26.70
CA ILE A 27 -16.34 9.79 -27.01
C ILE A 27 -17.37 8.87 -27.68
N PRO A 28 -18.56 8.67 -27.09
CA PRO A 28 -19.63 7.94 -27.75
C PRO A 28 -20.14 8.77 -28.95
N VAL A 29 -20.17 8.16 -30.13
CA VAL A 29 -20.85 8.72 -31.30
C VAL A 29 -22.16 7.97 -31.48
N ALA A 30 -23.27 8.70 -31.59
CA ALA A 30 -24.57 8.09 -31.86
C ALA A 30 -24.61 7.61 -33.32
N GLU A 31 -25.04 6.37 -33.53
CA GLU A 31 -25.39 5.87 -34.86
C GLU A 31 -26.57 6.68 -35.41
N GLN A 32 -26.31 7.45 -36.48
CA GLN A 32 -27.16 7.58 -37.68
C GLN A 32 -26.70 8.75 -38.58
N GLN A 33 -25.40 8.91 -38.81
CA GLN A 33 -24.93 9.63 -40.00
C GLN A 33 -23.78 8.88 -40.63
N THR A 34 -24.06 8.25 -41.77
CA THR A 34 -23.06 7.82 -42.72
C THR A 34 -22.31 9.05 -43.19
N ILE A 35 -21.07 9.23 -42.75
CA ILE A 35 -20.16 10.17 -43.41
C ILE A 35 -19.26 9.30 -44.30
N ASN A 36 -19.56 9.29 -45.59
CA ASN A 36 -18.58 8.88 -46.60
C ASN A 36 -17.47 9.93 -46.58
N LEU A 37 -16.29 9.57 -46.07
CA LEU A 37 -15.09 10.36 -46.28
C LEU A 37 -14.31 9.71 -47.42
N ASP A 38 -14.34 10.40 -48.56
CA ASP A 38 -13.53 10.11 -49.75
C ASP A 38 -12.04 10.34 -49.43
N VAL A 39 -11.20 9.38 -49.83
CA VAL A 39 -9.78 9.26 -49.44
C VAL A 39 -8.87 10.17 -50.28
N ASN A 40 -9.42 11.19 -50.94
CA ASN A 40 -8.65 12.02 -51.87
C ASN A 40 -8.43 13.48 -51.43
N ASN A 41 -8.72 13.86 -50.18
CA ASN A 41 -8.35 15.19 -49.70
C ASN A 41 -7.76 15.19 -48.28
N VAL A 42 -6.44 15.00 -48.27
CA VAL A 42 -5.51 15.28 -47.18
C VAL A 42 -5.72 16.70 -46.63
N LYS A 43 -5.88 16.84 -45.31
CA LYS A 43 -5.39 18.01 -44.58
C LYS A 43 -4.60 17.58 -43.34
N LYS A 44 -3.30 17.42 -43.60
CA LYS A 44 -2.12 17.66 -42.73
C LYS A 44 -2.40 17.79 -41.23
N PHE A 45 -1.84 16.84 -40.47
CA PHE A 45 -1.45 17.07 -39.09
C PHE A 45 -0.07 17.71 -39.06
N SER A 46 0.10 18.79 -38.30
CA SER A 46 1.42 19.34 -37.97
C SER A 46 1.46 19.67 -36.49
N ILE A 47 2.42 19.10 -35.77
CA ILE A 47 2.93 19.59 -34.50
C ILE A 47 4.44 19.74 -34.73
N ASP A 48 4.96 20.96 -34.60
CA ASP A 48 6.38 21.32 -34.68
C ASP A 48 7.19 20.68 -35.83
N ALA A 49 6.63 20.73 -37.04
CA ALA A 49 7.35 20.60 -38.31
C ALA A 49 8.19 19.33 -38.55
N ILE A 50 7.87 18.18 -37.93
CA ILE A 50 8.45 16.88 -38.31
C ILE A 50 7.33 15.93 -38.78
N GLU A 51 7.48 15.44 -40.01
CA GLU A 51 6.51 14.59 -40.71
C GLU A 51 6.71 13.11 -40.31
N ILE A 52 5.77 12.55 -39.54
CA ILE A 52 5.84 11.13 -39.10
C ILE A 52 4.78 10.31 -39.84
N GLY A 53 5.03 10.05 -41.13
CA GLY A 53 4.55 8.89 -41.91
C GLY A 53 3.03 8.66 -42.08
N THR A 54 2.70 7.86 -43.09
CA THR A 54 1.33 7.44 -43.41
C THR A 54 1.16 5.96 -43.08
N ILE A 55 0.18 5.59 -42.26
CA ILE A 55 -0.17 4.17 -42.01
C ILE A 55 -1.43 3.84 -42.81
N SER A 56 -1.30 2.88 -43.74
CA SER A 56 -2.40 2.30 -44.50
C SER A 56 -2.84 0.99 -43.83
N LEU A 57 -4.13 0.82 -43.57
CA LEU A 57 -4.68 -0.42 -43.04
C LEU A 57 -5.36 -1.20 -44.18
N SER A 58 -4.90 -2.44 -44.42
CA SER A 58 -5.49 -3.36 -45.39
C SER A 58 -6.71 -4.11 -44.81
N PRO A 59 -7.68 -4.52 -45.64
CA PRO A 59 -8.91 -5.17 -45.19
C PRO A 59 -8.69 -6.64 -44.78
N ILE A 60 -9.34 -7.08 -43.69
CA ILE A 60 -9.36 -8.48 -43.25
C ILE A 60 -10.41 -9.27 -44.05
N LEU A 61 -9.99 -10.44 -44.54
CA LEU A 61 -10.74 -11.41 -45.34
C LEU A 61 -12.05 -11.89 -44.68
N GLN A 62 -13.07 -12.04 -45.53
CA GLN A 62 -14.39 -12.57 -45.23
C GLN A 62 -14.35 -14.10 -44.96
N SER A 63 -14.26 -14.53 -43.71
CA SER A 63 -14.80 -15.85 -43.28
C SER A 63 -14.76 -16.03 -41.76
N ILE A 64 -15.51 -15.21 -41.01
CA ILE A 64 -15.93 -15.57 -39.65
C ILE A 64 -17.46 -15.61 -39.65
N PRO A 65 -18.10 -16.72 -39.24
CA PRO A 65 -19.56 -16.81 -39.22
C PRO A 65 -20.16 -15.77 -38.29
N THR A 66 -21.18 -15.06 -38.78
CA THR A 66 -22.00 -14.12 -38.01
C THR A 66 -22.71 -14.83 -36.86
N VAL A 67 -22.37 -14.46 -35.61
CA VAL A 67 -23.22 -14.72 -34.45
C VAL A 67 -24.18 -13.54 -34.33
N HIS A 68 -25.45 -13.75 -34.70
CA HIS A 68 -26.50 -12.76 -34.51
C HIS A 68 -26.98 -12.75 -33.06
N ASN A 69 -26.44 -11.86 -32.23
CA ASN A 69 -27.26 -10.92 -31.43
C ASN A 69 -26.40 -9.96 -30.57
N ARG A 70 -26.60 -8.68 -30.88
CA ARG A 70 -26.58 -7.44 -30.06
C ARG A 70 -25.28 -6.94 -29.40
N ASP A 71 -25.01 -5.67 -29.77
CA ASP A 71 -24.19 -4.63 -29.15
C ASP A 71 -22.68 -4.63 -29.47
N GLN A 72 -22.35 -4.15 -30.68
CA GLN A 72 -21.02 -3.64 -31.03
C GLN A 72 -21.06 -2.11 -31.12
N PHE A 73 -20.22 -1.41 -30.35
CA PHE A 73 -19.94 0.01 -30.55
C PHE A 73 -18.72 0.16 -31.48
N GLN A 74 -18.79 1.07 -32.46
CA GLN A 74 -17.61 1.51 -33.21
C GLN A 74 -16.93 2.68 -32.47
N GLU A 75 -15.64 2.55 -32.18
CA GLU A 75 -14.84 3.56 -31.46
C GLU A 75 -13.86 4.27 -32.43
N LEU A 76 -13.68 5.59 -32.28
CA LEU A 76 -12.54 6.31 -32.84
C LEU A 76 -11.40 6.32 -31.80
N ILE A 77 -10.27 5.71 -32.11
CA ILE A 77 -9.11 5.61 -31.22
C ILE A 77 -8.02 6.57 -31.70
N VAL A 78 -7.60 7.51 -30.85
CA VAL A 78 -6.43 8.36 -31.11
C VAL A 78 -5.45 8.24 -29.95
N ARG A 79 -4.17 8.05 -30.27
CA ARG A 79 -3.05 7.89 -29.34
C ARG A 79 -2.30 9.21 -29.19
N VAL A 80 -2.00 9.60 -27.95
CA VAL A 80 -1.01 10.65 -27.64
C VAL A 80 -0.11 10.12 -26.52
N HIS A 81 1.18 10.44 -26.58
CA HIS A 81 2.22 9.73 -25.82
C HIS A 81 2.72 10.47 -24.58
N VAL A 82 2.76 9.78 -23.44
CA VAL A 82 3.52 10.04 -22.21
C VAL A 82 3.74 8.70 -21.49
N PRO A 83 4.99 8.22 -21.33
CA PRO A 83 5.23 6.85 -20.88
C PRO A 83 4.89 6.64 -19.38
N PRO A 84 4.24 5.52 -19.01
CA PRO A 84 4.26 5.05 -17.64
C PRO A 84 5.65 4.48 -17.33
N LEU A 85 6.15 4.67 -16.10
CA LEU A 85 7.17 3.79 -15.56
C LEU A 85 6.71 2.35 -15.80
N SER A 86 7.59 1.50 -16.29
CA SER A 86 7.40 0.11 -16.71
C SER A 86 7.06 -0.83 -15.54
N LEU A 87 6.02 -0.50 -14.77
CA LEU A 87 5.55 -1.25 -13.63
C LEU A 87 4.83 -2.53 -14.08
N GLN A 88 5.32 -3.66 -13.60
CA GLN A 88 4.75 -4.99 -13.82
C GLN A 88 4.56 -5.68 -12.46
N ALA A 89 3.35 -6.17 -12.22
CA ALA A 89 3.08 -7.10 -11.13
C ALA A 89 2.93 -8.50 -11.74
N VAL A 90 3.87 -9.40 -11.45
CA VAL A 90 3.95 -10.72 -12.07
C VAL A 90 3.98 -11.78 -10.97
N PRO A 91 2.99 -12.67 -10.90
CA PRO A 91 3.07 -13.81 -10.01
C PRO A 91 3.95 -14.91 -10.59
N PHE A 92 4.69 -15.56 -9.72
CA PHE A 92 5.53 -16.70 -10.03
C PHE A 92 5.47 -17.75 -8.93
N ILE A 93 5.86 -18.97 -9.29
CA ILE A 93 5.95 -20.10 -8.38
C ILE A 93 7.42 -20.42 -8.18
N ILE A 94 7.85 -20.50 -6.93
CA ILE A 94 9.18 -20.96 -6.55
C ILE A 94 9.07 -22.42 -6.09
N SER A 95 9.86 -23.31 -6.67
CA SER A 95 9.98 -24.67 -6.15
C SER A 95 10.86 -24.68 -4.90
N SER A 96 10.43 -25.44 -3.89
CA SER A 96 11.12 -25.56 -2.60
C SER A 96 11.98 -26.82 -2.58
N SER A 97 13.21 -26.67 -2.07
CA SER A 97 14.17 -27.80 -2.00
C SER A 97 13.75 -28.80 -0.93
N SER A 98 13.76 -30.09 -1.26
CA SER A 98 13.58 -31.19 -0.30
C SER A 98 14.91 -31.75 0.21
N SER A 99 15.96 -31.69 -0.60
CA SER A 99 17.38 -31.93 -0.27
C SER A 99 18.21 -31.72 -1.55
N ASP A 100 19.53 -31.55 -1.42
CA ASP A 100 20.46 -31.61 -2.55
C ASP A 100 21.82 -32.20 -2.15
N GLN A 101 22.76 -32.26 -3.10
CA GLN A 101 24.11 -32.78 -2.87
C GLN A 101 24.93 -31.96 -1.85
N ILE A 102 24.51 -30.73 -1.55
CA ILE A 102 25.22 -29.80 -0.69
C ILE A 102 24.65 -29.84 0.73
N SER A 103 23.34 -30.04 0.87
CA SER A 103 22.65 -30.09 2.17
C SER A 103 21.34 -30.87 2.12
N HIS A 104 21.12 -31.67 3.16
CA HIS A 104 19.86 -32.36 3.43
C HIS A 104 18.77 -31.44 4.00
N GLN A 105 19.05 -30.15 4.21
CA GLN A 105 18.07 -29.19 4.72
C GLN A 105 16.94 -28.97 3.69
N ALA A 106 15.72 -29.40 4.02
CA ALA A 106 14.52 -29.08 3.25
C ALA A 106 13.97 -27.68 3.57
N SER A 107 13.19 -27.11 2.66
CA SER A 107 12.29 -26.00 2.98
C SER A 107 11.13 -26.50 3.85
N GLY A 108 10.55 -25.63 4.66
CA GLY A 108 9.40 -25.94 5.51
C GLY A 108 8.94 -24.72 6.31
N LEU A 109 8.16 -24.93 7.36
CA LEU A 109 7.52 -23.87 8.16
C LEU A 109 8.48 -22.78 8.66
N TYR A 110 9.73 -23.13 8.94
CA TYR A 110 10.73 -22.21 9.49
C TYR A 110 11.81 -21.80 8.49
N VAL A 111 12.06 -22.64 7.49
CA VAL A 111 13.21 -22.50 6.59
C VAL A 111 12.68 -22.34 5.19
N PHE A 112 12.91 -21.18 4.60
CA PHE A 112 12.70 -20.99 3.18
C PHE A 112 14.00 -21.36 2.44
N ARG A 113 13.97 -22.46 1.68
CA ARG A 113 15.10 -22.90 0.85
C ARG A 113 14.65 -23.15 -0.59
N PRO A 114 14.65 -22.11 -1.45
CA PRO A 114 14.21 -22.26 -2.82
C PRO A 114 15.21 -23.07 -3.66
N ILE A 115 14.70 -23.84 -4.62
CA ILE A 115 15.54 -24.40 -5.68
C ILE A 115 15.98 -23.22 -6.54
N GLY A 116 17.30 -23.09 -6.77
CA GLY A 116 17.95 -21.93 -7.38
C GLY A 116 17.66 -21.67 -8.87
N THR A 117 16.44 -21.93 -9.34
CA THR A 117 15.97 -21.54 -10.66
C THR A 117 15.79 -20.01 -10.69
N ASP A 118 16.69 -19.31 -11.39
CA ASP A 118 16.55 -17.90 -11.78
C ASP A 118 16.54 -17.83 -13.33
N PRO A 119 15.47 -17.33 -13.96
CA PRO A 119 14.26 -16.80 -13.36
C PRO A 119 13.33 -17.92 -12.82
N PRO A 120 12.52 -17.62 -11.80
CA PRO A 120 11.50 -18.55 -11.31
C PRO A 120 10.39 -18.78 -12.36
N GLN A 121 9.59 -19.84 -12.17
CA GLN A 121 8.51 -20.18 -13.10
C GLN A 121 7.38 -19.15 -13.03
N GLN A 122 7.27 -18.30 -14.06
CA GLN A 122 6.17 -17.36 -14.19
C GLN A 122 4.82 -18.10 -14.35
N VAL A 123 3.78 -17.57 -13.73
CA VAL A 123 2.41 -18.06 -13.96
C VAL A 123 1.78 -17.29 -15.12
N ASN A 124 1.41 -18.01 -16.18
CA ASN A 124 0.80 -17.40 -17.36
C ASN A 124 -0.66 -17.02 -17.11
N ILE A 125 -1.05 -15.83 -17.55
CA ILE A 125 -2.45 -15.39 -17.56
C ILE A 125 -3.20 -16.22 -18.59
N LYS A 126 -4.25 -16.93 -18.17
CA LYS A 126 -5.14 -17.67 -19.08
C LYS A 126 -6.23 -16.77 -19.66
N HIS A 127 -6.83 -15.97 -18.79
CA HIS A 127 -7.90 -15.03 -19.14
C HIS A 127 -7.73 -13.74 -18.35
N PHE A 128 -8.17 -12.63 -18.92
CA PHE A 128 -8.33 -11.39 -18.18
C PHE A 128 -9.65 -10.70 -18.54
N TYR A 129 -10.15 -9.91 -17.61
CA TYR A 129 -11.38 -9.15 -17.76
C TYR A 129 -11.15 -7.72 -17.28
N CYS A 130 -11.62 -6.74 -18.03
CA CYS A 130 -11.51 -5.33 -17.67
C CYS A 130 -12.90 -4.75 -17.41
N PHE A 131 -13.06 -4.05 -16.30
CA PHE A 131 -14.31 -3.45 -15.89
C PHE A 131 -14.11 -1.97 -15.56
N LYS A 132 -15.02 -1.14 -16.04
CA LYS A 132 -15.17 0.24 -15.59
C LYS A 132 -16.42 0.33 -14.72
N ARG A 133 -16.26 0.76 -13.47
CA ARG A 133 -17.34 0.84 -12.49
C ARG A 133 -17.40 2.25 -11.89
N LYS A 134 -18.50 2.57 -11.22
CA LYS A 134 -18.62 3.85 -10.50
C LYS A 134 -17.65 3.83 -9.32
N GLY A 135 -16.64 4.70 -9.33
CA GLY A 135 -15.67 4.85 -8.25
C GLY A 135 -14.33 4.11 -8.44
N TYR A 136 -14.20 3.21 -9.43
CA TYR A 136 -12.96 2.49 -9.72
C TYR A 136 -12.96 1.78 -11.08
N GLU A 137 -11.76 1.50 -11.59
CA GLU A 137 -11.50 0.59 -12.71
C GLU A 137 -10.83 -0.69 -12.19
N GLU A 138 -11.16 -1.84 -12.76
CA GLU A 138 -10.71 -3.15 -12.28
C GLU A 138 -10.26 -4.05 -13.44
N ILE A 139 -9.10 -4.68 -13.28
CA ILE A 139 -8.61 -5.74 -14.15
C ILE A 139 -8.54 -7.03 -13.34
N ILE A 140 -9.28 -8.06 -13.76
CA ILE A 140 -9.22 -9.39 -13.16
C ILE A 140 -8.36 -10.28 -14.06
N GLN A 141 -7.24 -10.79 -13.54
CA GLN A 141 -6.36 -11.75 -14.19
C GLN A 141 -6.59 -13.14 -13.59
N VAL A 142 -6.90 -14.11 -14.45
CA VAL A 142 -7.11 -15.51 -14.07
C VAL A 142 -5.95 -16.35 -14.59
N TYR A 143 -5.23 -16.95 -13.65
CA TYR A 143 -4.08 -17.81 -13.94
C TYR A 143 -4.46 -19.30 -13.87
N SER A 144 -5.30 -19.66 -12.90
CA SER A 144 -5.88 -20.99 -12.73
C SER A 144 -7.20 -20.90 -11.97
N SER A 145 -7.86 -22.04 -11.74
CA SER A 145 -9.10 -22.10 -10.94
C SER A 145 -8.93 -21.60 -9.50
N PHE A 146 -7.71 -21.62 -8.97
CA PHE A 146 -7.41 -21.23 -7.58
C PHE A 146 -6.32 -20.15 -7.47
N VAL A 147 -5.93 -19.56 -8.60
CA VAL A 147 -4.99 -18.44 -8.65
C VAL A 147 -5.57 -17.35 -9.53
N ASN A 148 -5.99 -16.26 -8.92
CA ASN A 148 -6.49 -15.06 -9.60
C ASN A 148 -6.09 -13.80 -8.85
N GLN A 149 -6.07 -12.70 -9.59
CA GLN A 149 -5.67 -11.39 -9.09
C GLN A 149 -6.62 -10.33 -9.64
N SER A 150 -7.13 -9.46 -8.77
CA SER A 150 -7.81 -8.23 -9.13
C SER A 150 -6.87 -7.06 -8.91
N ILE A 151 -6.74 -6.21 -9.92
CA ILE A 151 -5.98 -4.97 -9.91
C ILE A 151 -6.98 -3.84 -10.00
N ARG A 152 -7.11 -3.03 -8.94
CA ARG A 152 -8.09 -1.95 -8.87
C ARG A 152 -7.40 -0.60 -8.80
N LEU A 153 -7.85 0.32 -9.65
CA LEU A 153 -7.51 1.73 -9.62
C LEU A 153 -8.74 2.46 -9.10
N LEU A 154 -8.71 2.85 -7.83
CA LEU A 154 -9.82 3.57 -7.21
C LEU A 154 -9.72 5.07 -7.51
N ASP A 155 -10.86 5.71 -7.75
CA ASP A 155 -10.92 7.15 -8.02
C ASP A 155 -10.32 7.93 -6.84
N ASN A 156 -9.41 8.88 -7.14
CA ASN A 156 -8.73 9.73 -6.15
C ASN A 156 -7.90 8.96 -5.09
N SER A 157 -7.52 7.72 -5.37
CA SER A 157 -6.64 6.95 -4.49
C SER A 157 -5.16 7.19 -4.82
N PRO A 158 -4.27 7.33 -3.81
CA PRO A 158 -2.82 7.46 -4.04
C PRO A 158 -2.13 6.10 -4.30
N TYR A 159 -2.90 5.01 -4.47
CA TYR A 159 -2.40 3.66 -4.63
C TYR A 159 -3.21 2.81 -5.61
N ILE A 160 -2.56 1.78 -6.12
CA ILE A 160 -3.16 0.66 -6.86
C ILE A 160 -3.39 -0.48 -5.87
N GLU A 161 -4.60 -1.03 -5.86
CA GLU A 161 -4.95 -2.18 -5.03
C GLU A 161 -4.72 -3.48 -5.81
N PHE A 162 -3.96 -4.40 -5.23
CA PHE A 162 -3.78 -5.75 -5.73
C PHE A 162 -4.42 -6.73 -4.77
N GLU A 163 -5.61 -7.21 -5.09
CA GLU A 163 -6.26 -8.31 -4.36
C GLU A 163 -5.92 -9.63 -5.04
N TRP A 164 -5.46 -10.61 -4.29
CA TRP A 164 -5.10 -11.92 -4.84
C TRP A 164 -5.85 -13.02 -4.10
N ILE A 165 -6.19 -14.08 -4.84
CA ILE A 165 -6.67 -15.35 -4.31
C ILE A 165 -5.69 -16.40 -4.80
N VAL A 166 -5.11 -17.12 -3.85
CA VAL A 166 -4.11 -18.16 -4.10
C VAL A 166 -4.50 -19.38 -3.29
N GLY A 167 -4.52 -20.54 -3.93
CA GLY A 167 -4.74 -21.78 -3.22
C GLY A 167 -4.58 -23.02 -4.07
N ARG A 168 -4.67 -24.17 -3.40
CA ARG A 168 -4.49 -25.50 -4.01
C ARG A 168 -3.24 -25.60 -4.86
N LEU A 169 -2.15 -25.02 -4.36
CA LEU A 169 -0.84 -25.14 -4.96
C LEU A 169 -0.29 -26.55 -4.70
N ASN A 170 0.65 -26.98 -5.53
CA ASN A 170 1.34 -28.24 -5.32
C ASN A 170 2.10 -28.24 -3.99
N ILE A 171 2.45 -29.43 -3.48
CA ILE A 171 3.36 -29.56 -2.34
C ILE A 171 4.75 -29.06 -2.76
N ASN A 172 5.50 -28.45 -1.83
CA ASN A 172 6.85 -27.92 -2.04
C ASN A 172 6.94 -26.81 -3.10
N VAL A 173 5.94 -25.94 -3.18
CA VAL A 173 6.06 -24.70 -3.94
C VAL A 173 5.62 -23.51 -3.08
N GLU A 174 6.21 -22.35 -3.32
CA GLU A 174 5.79 -21.08 -2.74
C GLU A 174 5.26 -20.17 -3.84
N PHE A 175 4.17 -19.47 -3.56
CA PHE A 175 3.66 -18.44 -4.48
C PHE A 175 4.22 -17.08 -4.10
N VAL A 176 4.73 -16.36 -5.09
CA VAL A 176 5.33 -15.06 -4.89
C VAL A 176 4.78 -14.08 -5.90
N THR A 177 4.43 -12.89 -5.43
CA THR A 177 4.11 -11.76 -6.31
C THR A 177 5.34 -10.88 -6.44
N SER A 178 5.86 -10.75 -7.67
CA SER A 178 6.91 -9.78 -8.00
C SER A 178 6.29 -8.47 -8.45
N TYR A 179 6.66 -7.37 -7.81
CA TYR A 179 6.43 -6.02 -8.28
C TYR A 179 7.74 -5.48 -8.83
N HIS A 180 7.76 -5.07 -10.08
CA HIS A 180 8.99 -4.69 -10.77
C HIS A 180 8.76 -3.47 -11.65
N SER A 181 9.68 -2.51 -11.59
CA SER A 181 9.76 -1.39 -12.54
C SER A 181 11.19 -1.32 -13.07
N LYS A 182 11.38 -1.33 -14.39
CA LYS A 182 12.73 -1.19 -14.98
C LYS A 182 13.29 0.21 -14.81
N ASP A 183 12.42 1.16 -14.52
CA ASP A 183 12.75 2.58 -14.41
C ASP A 183 13.04 3.00 -12.96
N LEU A 184 13.08 2.05 -12.02
CA LEU A 184 13.44 2.31 -10.63
C LEU A 184 14.74 1.58 -10.30
N ASN A 185 15.76 2.30 -9.83
CA ASN A 185 17.00 1.69 -9.36
C ASN A 185 17.27 2.04 -7.89
N ASN A 186 17.18 1.03 -7.03
CA ASN A 186 17.42 1.15 -5.59
C ASN A 186 18.83 0.72 -5.13
N ASN A 187 19.74 0.38 -6.04
CA ASN A 187 21.14 0.02 -5.77
C ASN A 187 21.29 -1.00 -4.61
N GLY A 188 20.41 -2.02 -4.58
CA GLY A 188 20.40 -3.07 -3.55
C GLY A 188 19.84 -2.66 -2.19
N ILE A 189 19.37 -1.42 -2.02
CA ILE A 189 18.85 -0.89 -0.75
C ILE A 189 17.32 -0.99 -0.72
N TYR A 190 16.77 -1.51 0.37
CA TYR A 190 15.33 -1.58 0.60
C TYR A 190 15.04 -1.44 2.08
N TYR A 191 13.79 -1.13 2.44
CA TYR A 191 13.41 -0.90 3.82
C TYR A 191 12.21 -1.78 4.17
N THR A 192 12.29 -2.45 5.31
CA THR A 192 11.21 -3.30 5.84
C THR A 192 10.86 -2.83 7.23
N ASP A 193 9.60 -2.92 7.61
CA ASP A 193 9.20 -2.55 8.96
C ASP A 193 9.76 -3.50 10.04
N SER A 194 9.88 -3.00 11.26
CA SER A 194 10.12 -3.79 12.47
C SER A 194 8.86 -3.78 13.31
N SER A 195 8.11 -4.89 13.27
CA SER A 195 6.85 -5.06 14.01
C SER A 195 5.84 -3.93 13.75
N GLY A 196 5.77 -3.44 12.51
CA GLY A 196 4.88 -2.37 12.08
C GLY A 196 5.26 -0.97 12.56
N ARG A 197 6.49 -0.77 13.07
CA ARG A 197 6.96 0.53 13.60
C ARG A 197 8.08 1.14 12.75
N SER A 198 9.32 1.13 13.25
CA SER A 198 10.47 1.70 12.55
C SER A 198 10.76 0.94 11.27
N LEU A 199 11.23 1.68 10.26
CA LEU A 199 11.73 1.10 9.03
C LEU A 199 13.21 0.75 9.17
N MET A 200 13.54 -0.51 8.95
CA MET A 200 14.92 -0.99 8.96
C MET A 200 15.49 -0.97 7.54
N LYS A 201 16.62 -0.28 7.36
CA LYS A 201 17.39 -0.34 6.13
C LYS A 201 17.99 -1.73 5.95
N ARG A 202 17.80 -2.31 4.78
CA ARG A 202 18.37 -3.59 4.33
C ARG A 202 19.24 -3.32 3.11
N ILE A 203 20.36 -4.04 3.03
CA ILE A 203 21.24 -4.03 1.86
C ILE A 203 21.36 -5.48 1.40
N ARG A 204 21.00 -5.73 0.14
CA ARG A 204 21.04 -7.06 -0.46
C ARG A 204 22.45 -7.66 -0.30
N ASP A 205 22.50 -8.93 0.12
CA ASP A 205 23.73 -9.71 0.33
C ASP A 205 24.72 -9.11 1.35
N GLN A 206 24.24 -8.28 2.27
CA GLN A 206 25.05 -7.67 3.33
C GLN A 206 24.44 -7.88 4.72
N ARG A 207 25.30 -7.91 5.75
CA ARG A 207 24.94 -7.95 7.16
C ARG A 207 25.80 -6.99 7.96
N ASP A 208 25.20 -6.39 8.99
CA ASP A 208 25.92 -5.56 9.94
C ASP A 208 26.63 -6.45 10.96
N GLY A 209 27.87 -6.11 11.29
CA GLY A 209 28.62 -6.76 12.37
C GLY A 209 29.40 -8.03 11.99
N TYR A 210 29.24 -8.59 10.79
CA TYR A 210 30.06 -9.72 10.34
C TYR A 210 30.17 -9.83 8.82
N ARG A 211 31.21 -10.52 8.34
CA ARG A 211 31.40 -10.81 6.91
C ARG A 211 30.39 -11.86 6.46
N PHE A 212 29.35 -11.41 5.75
CA PHE A 212 28.34 -12.29 5.19
C PHE A 212 28.89 -13.07 3.99
N LYS A 213 28.75 -14.40 4.01
CA LYS A 213 29.02 -15.26 2.86
C LYS A 213 27.68 -15.70 2.30
N GLN A 214 27.27 -15.13 1.18
CA GLN A 214 26.00 -15.47 0.56
C GLN A 214 26.02 -16.91 0.04
N SER A 215 25.10 -17.73 0.54
CA SER A 215 24.86 -19.11 0.10
C SER A 215 23.46 -19.30 -0.50
N GLU A 216 22.50 -18.43 -0.19
CA GLU A 216 21.09 -18.49 -0.58
C GLU A 216 20.61 -17.12 -1.08
N LYS A 217 20.75 -16.86 -2.40
CA LYS A 217 20.56 -15.52 -3.01
C LYS A 217 19.18 -14.91 -2.78
N SER A 218 18.13 -15.73 -2.74
CA SER A 218 16.77 -15.28 -2.46
C SER A 218 16.51 -15.29 -0.95
N ALA A 219 16.50 -16.46 -0.31
CA ALA A 219 16.13 -16.60 1.10
C ALA A 219 16.96 -15.74 2.06
N GLY A 220 18.26 -15.54 1.77
CA GLY A 220 19.14 -14.65 2.54
C GLY A 220 18.77 -13.17 2.44
N ASN A 221 17.80 -12.77 1.63
CA ASN A 221 17.37 -11.37 1.47
C ASN A 221 15.87 -11.17 1.77
N TYR A 222 15.18 -12.23 2.22
CA TYR A 222 13.82 -12.12 2.72
C TYR A 222 13.81 -11.66 4.17
N TYR A 223 12.89 -10.76 4.48
CA TYR A 223 12.64 -10.22 5.81
C TYR A 223 11.15 -10.28 6.14
N PRO A 224 10.78 -10.29 7.43
CA PRO A 224 9.40 -10.14 7.85
C PRO A 224 8.86 -8.77 7.41
N LEU A 225 7.70 -8.77 6.78
CA LEU A 225 6.91 -7.60 6.42
C LEU A 225 5.63 -7.67 7.25
N VAL A 226 5.57 -6.97 8.40
CA VAL A 226 4.35 -6.93 9.22
C VAL A 226 3.39 -5.88 8.68
N THR A 227 3.94 -4.82 8.07
CA THR A 227 3.19 -3.73 7.45
C THR A 227 3.57 -3.54 6.00
N GLY A 228 4.85 -3.68 5.64
CA GLY A 228 5.24 -3.50 4.25
C GLY A 228 6.72 -3.29 4.00
N ILE A 229 7.01 -2.94 2.75
CA ILE A 229 8.34 -2.78 2.19
C ILE A 229 8.38 -1.58 1.26
N MET A 230 9.54 -0.91 1.18
CA MET A 230 9.77 0.14 0.20
C MET A 230 11.16 0.08 -0.41
N ILE A 231 11.26 0.58 -1.64
CA ILE A 231 12.50 0.82 -2.36
C ILE A 231 12.52 2.26 -2.87
N LYS A 232 13.71 2.87 -2.93
CA LYS A 232 13.90 4.27 -3.32
C LYS A 232 14.92 4.36 -4.43
N ASP A 233 14.62 5.15 -5.45
CA ASP A 233 15.58 5.65 -6.42
C ASP A 233 15.94 7.09 -6.03
N GLU A 234 17.08 7.24 -5.36
CA GLU A 234 17.59 8.53 -4.88
C GLU A 234 17.92 9.49 -6.02
N LYS A 235 18.25 8.98 -7.22
CA LYS A 235 18.60 9.83 -8.37
C LYS A 235 17.36 10.45 -9.01
N GLN A 236 16.25 9.72 -9.00
CA GLN A 236 15.00 10.14 -9.61
C GLN A 236 14.02 10.78 -8.62
N ASP A 237 14.38 10.86 -7.33
CA ASP A 237 13.49 11.30 -6.25
C ASP A 237 12.16 10.51 -6.27
N LEU A 238 12.28 9.19 -6.37
CA LEU A 238 11.13 8.29 -6.53
C LEU A 238 11.18 7.17 -5.49
N GLN A 239 10.03 6.85 -4.92
CA GLN A 239 9.85 5.74 -3.99
C GLN A 239 8.73 4.84 -4.49
N MET A 240 8.92 3.53 -4.38
CA MET A 240 7.86 2.53 -4.47
C MET A 240 7.65 1.93 -3.09
N SER A 241 6.42 1.98 -2.58
CA SER A 241 6.05 1.37 -1.31
C SER A 241 4.90 0.39 -1.51
N ILE A 242 4.97 -0.73 -0.80
CA ILE A 242 3.95 -1.77 -0.82
C ILE A 242 3.54 -2.07 0.62
N ILE A 243 2.26 -1.88 0.92
CA ILE A 243 1.65 -2.26 2.20
C ILE A 243 1.00 -3.62 2.06
N THR A 244 1.24 -4.52 3.01
CA THR A 244 0.60 -5.83 3.11
C THR A 244 -0.59 -5.78 4.06
N ASP A 245 -1.60 -6.63 3.83
CA ASP A 245 -2.76 -6.75 4.73
C ASP A 245 -2.50 -7.69 5.93
N ARG A 246 -1.33 -8.33 5.96
CA ARG A 246 -0.88 -9.27 6.99
C ARG A 246 0.64 -9.41 7.01
N ALA A 247 1.14 -10.13 8.01
CA ALA A 247 2.54 -10.51 8.06
C ALA A 247 2.91 -11.47 6.91
N GLN A 248 3.92 -11.12 6.13
CA GLN A 248 4.44 -11.92 5.00
C GLN A 248 5.97 -11.88 4.97
N GLY A 249 6.58 -12.79 4.23
CA GLY A 249 8.01 -12.70 3.89
C GLY A 249 8.20 -11.95 2.57
N GLY A 250 9.17 -11.04 2.51
CA GLY A 250 9.50 -10.38 1.25
C GLY A 250 10.86 -9.70 1.24
N GLY A 251 11.28 -9.24 0.08
CA GLY A 251 12.59 -8.63 -0.12
C GLY A 251 12.77 -8.01 -1.50
N SER A 252 13.95 -7.44 -1.76
CA SER A 252 14.32 -6.87 -3.07
C SER A 252 15.52 -7.64 -3.65
N ILE A 253 15.22 -8.63 -4.50
CA ILE A 253 16.23 -9.56 -5.04
C ILE A 253 17.01 -8.95 -6.21
N LYS A 254 16.38 -8.07 -7.00
CA LYS A 254 17.00 -7.26 -8.06
C LYS A 254 16.63 -5.80 -7.89
N ASP A 255 17.41 -4.90 -8.49
CA ASP A 255 17.08 -3.48 -8.45
C ASP A 255 15.77 -3.22 -9.20
N GLY A 256 14.94 -2.32 -8.67
CA GLY A 256 13.61 -2.05 -9.20
C GLY A 256 12.57 -3.11 -8.86
N GLN A 257 12.92 -4.14 -8.10
CA GLN A 257 12.07 -5.29 -7.80
C GLN A 257 11.79 -5.42 -6.30
N VAL A 258 10.53 -5.76 -5.99
CA VAL A 258 10.08 -6.23 -4.68
C VAL A 258 9.34 -7.55 -4.86
N GLU A 259 9.69 -8.54 -4.07
CA GLU A 259 9.04 -9.86 -4.02
C GLU A 259 8.33 -10.02 -2.68
N ILE A 260 7.07 -10.46 -2.71
CA ILE A 260 6.27 -10.75 -1.51
C ILE A 260 5.72 -12.16 -1.65
N MET A 261 6.08 -13.02 -0.69
CA MET A 261 5.67 -14.41 -0.63
C MET A 261 4.33 -14.55 0.09
N THR A 262 3.54 -15.46 -0.45
CA THR A 262 2.26 -15.89 0.09
C THR A 262 2.39 -17.32 0.57
N LEU A 263 2.06 -17.55 1.83
CA LEU A 263 2.19 -18.86 2.50
C LEU A 263 1.42 -19.96 1.76
N ASN A 264 2.07 -21.09 1.49
CA ASN A 264 1.43 -22.30 0.99
C ASN A 264 1.41 -23.39 2.07
N GLU A 265 0.22 -23.73 2.56
CA GLU A 265 0.02 -24.79 3.56
C GLU A 265 -1.03 -25.81 3.11
N LEU A 266 -0.79 -27.08 3.48
CA LEU A 266 -1.76 -28.15 3.35
C LEU A 266 -2.85 -27.93 4.40
N GLY A 267 -4.02 -27.46 3.96
CA GLY A 267 -5.20 -27.33 4.82
C GLY A 267 -5.67 -28.67 5.39
N ILE A 268 -6.69 -28.63 6.26
CA ILE A 268 -7.24 -29.82 6.95
C ILE A 268 -7.72 -30.89 5.95
N ASP A 269 -8.21 -30.47 4.78
CA ASP A 269 -8.70 -31.35 3.72
C ASP A 269 -7.58 -31.97 2.86
N GLY A 270 -6.31 -31.63 3.12
CA GLY A 270 -5.16 -32.07 2.34
C GLY A 270 -5.09 -31.50 0.92
N GLN A 271 -5.99 -30.58 0.54
CA GLN A 271 -6.06 -30.02 -0.82
C GLN A 271 -5.35 -28.67 -0.96
N GLY A 272 -4.76 -28.17 0.13
CA GLY A 272 -4.09 -26.86 0.18
C GLY A 272 -5.07 -25.73 0.50
N LEU A 273 -4.68 -24.84 1.41
CA LEU A 273 -5.51 -23.70 1.79
C LEU A 273 -5.75 -22.76 0.60
N VAL A 274 -6.95 -22.17 0.56
CA VAL A 274 -7.25 -21.05 -0.34
C VAL A 274 -7.27 -19.79 0.50
N ILE A 275 -6.35 -18.88 0.19
CA ILE A 275 -6.18 -17.63 0.90
C ILE A 275 -6.42 -16.46 -0.04
N ARG A 276 -7.14 -15.47 0.48
CA ARG A 276 -7.31 -14.16 -0.14
C ARG A 276 -6.51 -13.15 0.65
N GLY A 277 -5.79 -12.28 -0.04
CA GLY A 277 -5.08 -11.17 0.56
C GLY A 277 -5.01 -9.96 -0.35
N ARG A 278 -4.40 -8.90 0.15
CA ARG A 278 -4.35 -7.61 -0.52
C ARG A 278 -3.03 -6.90 -0.28
N HIS A 279 -2.47 -6.33 -1.35
CA HIS A 279 -1.36 -5.39 -1.28
C HIS A 279 -1.80 -4.03 -1.82
N LEU A 280 -1.34 -2.95 -1.19
CA LEU A 280 -1.51 -1.59 -1.70
C LEU A 280 -0.17 -1.09 -2.19
N LEU A 281 -0.07 -0.72 -3.47
CA LEU A 281 1.17 -0.23 -4.08
C LEU A 281 1.03 1.24 -4.44
N SER A 282 2.00 2.04 -4.02
CA SER A 282 2.12 3.45 -4.42
C SER A 282 3.52 3.75 -4.96
N ILE A 283 3.58 4.54 -6.03
CA ILE A 283 4.81 5.09 -6.59
C ILE A 283 4.66 6.61 -6.65
N ALA A 284 5.52 7.31 -5.95
CA ALA A 284 5.47 8.77 -5.80
C ALA A 284 6.81 9.27 -5.23
N LYS A 285 6.95 10.58 -5.06
CA LYS A 285 8.09 11.16 -4.34
C LYS A 285 8.20 10.62 -2.91
N PRO A 286 9.40 10.51 -2.33
CA PRO A 286 9.61 9.93 -1.00
C PRO A 286 8.71 10.50 0.09
N ASP A 287 8.53 11.82 0.17
CA ASP A 287 7.68 12.47 1.19
C ASP A 287 6.20 12.06 1.07
N ASP A 288 5.63 12.17 -0.13
CA ASP A 288 4.23 11.82 -0.40
C ASP A 288 3.99 10.32 -0.18
N ASN A 289 4.94 9.50 -0.61
CA ASN A 289 4.86 8.05 -0.49
C ASN A 289 5.05 7.61 0.97
N MET A 290 5.86 8.31 1.76
CA MET A 290 5.97 8.06 3.20
C MET A 290 4.67 8.40 3.93
N LYS A 291 4.02 9.52 3.56
CA LYS A 291 2.69 9.85 4.09
C LYS A 291 1.68 8.76 3.77
N PHE A 292 1.63 8.33 2.51
CA PHE A 292 0.83 7.17 2.09
C PHE A 292 1.14 5.94 2.94
N PHE A 293 2.43 5.59 3.08
CA PHE A 293 2.85 4.39 3.79
C PHE A 293 2.38 4.38 5.25
N ARG A 294 2.63 5.47 6.00
CA ARG A 294 2.23 5.59 7.41
C ARG A 294 0.71 5.60 7.60
N GLU A 295 -0.01 6.35 6.77
CA GLU A 295 -1.45 6.49 6.89
C GLU A 295 -2.19 5.20 6.51
N TYR A 296 -1.83 4.59 5.37
CA TYR A 296 -2.53 3.42 4.87
C TYR A 296 -2.09 2.12 5.54
N ALA A 297 -0.91 2.07 6.15
CA ALA A 297 -0.54 1.02 7.10
C ALA A 297 -1.56 0.91 8.23
N LEU A 298 -1.84 2.04 8.91
CA LEU A 298 -2.82 2.10 10.00
C LEU A 298 -4.23 1.78 9.52
N LYS A 299 -4.66 2.33 8.38
CA LYS A 299 -5.99 2.06 7.80
C LYS A 299 -6.15 0.60 7.36
N SER A 300 -5.06 -0.09 7.04
CA SER A 300 -5.10 -1.51 6.67
C SER A 300 -5.34 -2.40 7.88
N VAL A 301 -4.82 -2.03 9.05
CA VAL A 301 -5.06 -2.72 10.34
C VAL A 301 -6.42 -2.32 10.92
N TRP A 302 -6.70 -1.02 11.01
CA TRP A 302 -7.88 -0.44 11.66
C TRP A 302 -8.97 -0.08 10.64
N ARG A 303 -9.52 -1.11 9.99
CA ARG A 303 -10.60 -0.91 9.03
C ARG A 303 -11.90 -0.52 9.76
N PRO A 304 -12.75 0.34 9.15
CA PRO A 304 -14.05 0.67 9.72
C PRO A 304 -14.89 -0.58 10.00
N ILE A 305 -15.52 -0.63 11.16
CA ILE A 305 -16.47 -1.69 11.52
C ILE A 305 -17.81 -1.38 10.83
N ILE A 306 -18.32 -2.35 10.08
CA ILE A 306 -19.60 -2.24 9.40
C ILE A 306 -20.61 -3.10 10.18
N ALA A 307 -21.69 -2.47 10.66
CA ALA A 307 -22.78 -3.14 11.37
C ALA A 307 -24.04 -3.17 10.52
N PHE A 308 -24.75 -4.29 10.54
CA PHE A 308 -26.00 -4.48 9.81
C PHE A 308 -27.13 -4.77 10.79
N ARG A 309 -28.33 -4.27 10.50
CA ARG A 309 -29.56 -4.59 11.26
C ARG A 309 -30.53 -5.37 10.37
N SER A 310 -31.28 -6.29 10.96
CA SER A 310 -32.25 -7.14 10.24
C SER A 310 -33.66 -6.55 10.22
N ASP A 311 -33.96 -5.59 11.09
CA ASP A 311 -35.25 -4.90 11.18
C ASP A 311 -35.30 -3.70 10.22
N PHE A 312 -35.73 -3.97 8.99
CA PHE A 312 -36.09 -2.92 8.03
C PHE A 312 -37.47 -2.37 8.35
N ASN A 313 -37.59 -1.61 9.44
CA ASN A 313 -38.68 -0.63 9.51
C ASN A 313 -38.27 0.56 8.62
N ASP A 314 -39.17 1.04 7.76
CA ASP A 314 -38.98 2.21 6.87
C ASP A 314 -38.71 3.52 7.62
N GLN A 315 -38.66 3.47 8.95
CA GLN A 315 -38.24 4.59 9.77
C GLN A 315 -36.72 4.79 9.62
N PRO A 316 -36.28 5.99 9.19
CA PRO A 316 -34.87 6.32 9.15
C PRO A 316 -34.29 6.17 10.56
N LEU A 317 -33.12 5.54 10.66
CA LEU A 317 -32.36 5.55 11.90
C LEU A 317 -32.07 7.02 12.26
N ASP A 318 -32.40 7.43 13.49
CA ASP A 318 -31.88 8.68 14.05
C ASP A 318 -30.37 8.48 14.29
N TYR A 319 -29.56 8.70 13.26
CA TYR A 319 -28.12 8.56 13.34
C TYR A 319 -27.54 9.72 14.13
N LYS A 320 -27.51 9.58 15.46
CA LYS A 320 -26.64 10.43 16.27
C LYS A 320 -25.19 10.05 15.97
N THR A 321 -24.50 10.87 15.19
CA THR A 321 -23.06 10.79 15.05
C THR A 321 -22.44 11.04 16.41
N TRP A 322 -21.81 10.03 17.00
CA TRP A 322 -21.10 10.15 18.27
C TRP A 322 -19.60 9.94 18.02
N SER A 323 -18.79 10.81 18.63
CA SER A 323 -17.34 10.69 18.65
C SER A 323 -16.87 10.97 20.06
N LEU A 324 -15.93 10.15 20.55
CA LEU A 324 -15.20 10.43 21.77
C LEU A 324 -14.27 11.63 21.60
N LEU A 325 -13.78 11.86 20.38
CA LEU A 325 -12.87 12.96 20.07
C LEU A 325 -13.64 14.22 19.70
N ASN A 326 -13.18 15.38 20.18
CA ASN A 326 -13.74 16.69 19.85
C ASN A 326 -13.30 17.17 18.45
N THR A 327 -12.06 16.86 18.08
CA THR A 327 -11.49 17.16 16.76
C THR A 327 -10.68 15.98 16.26
N GLU A 328 -10.47 15.91 14.95
CA GLU A 328 -9.49 14.99 14.36
C GLU A 328 -8.10 15.25 14.96
N LEU A 329 -7.32 14.18 15.12
CA LEU A 329 -5.94 14.28 15.58
C LEU A 329 -5.01 14.68 14.42
N PRO A 330 -3.89 15.35 14.72
CA PRO A 330 -2.88 15.65 13.71
C PRO A 330 -2.40 14.38 12.99
N PRO A 331 -2.06 14.43 11.68
CA PRO A 331 -1.73 13.23 10.89
C PRO A 331 -0.54 12.41 11.40
N GLN A 332 0.39 13.01 12.16
CA GLN A 332 1.50 12.29 12.79
C GLN A 332 1.14 11.56 14.09
N VAL A 333 -0.10 11.70 14.58
CA VAL A 333 -0.55 11.20 15.87
C VAL A 333 -1.58 10.09 15.70
N ASN A 334 -1.36 8.95 16.35
CA ASN A 334 -2.33 7.87 16.42
C ASN A 334 -2.70 7.56 17.88
N ILE A 335 -3.96 7.19 18.10
CA ILE A 335 -4.37 6.61 19.38
C ILE A 335 -4.18 5.10 19.26
N LEU A 336 -3.18 4.60 19.98
CA LEU A 336 -2.84 3.18 19.98
C LEU A 336 -3.75 2.38 20.92
N THR A 337 -4.24 2.97 22.00
CA THR A 337 -5.11 2.28 22.95
C THR A 337 -6.07 3.25 23.62
N ILE A 338 -7.34 2.87 23.68
CA ILE A 338 -8.34 3.39 24.63
C ILE A 338 -8.98 2.19 25.29
N GLU A 339 -8.76 2.02 26.59
CA GLU A 339 -9.29 0.89 27.34
C GLU A 339 -9.94 1.40 28.64
N PRO A 340 -11.24 1.15 28.85
CA PRO A 340 -11.89 1.49 30.11
C PRO A 340 -11.37 0.57 31.23
N LEU A 341 -10.88 1.17 32.31
CA LEU A 341 -10.37 0.45 33.49
C LEU A 341 -11.44 0.36 34.58
N SER A 342 -12.15 1.46 34.84
CA SER A 342 -13.24 1.49 35.81
C SER A 342 -14.21 2.64 35.53
N HIS A 343 -15.42 2.52 36.08
CA HIS A 343 -16.40 3.60 36.08
C HIS A 343 -17.04 3.69 37.48
N GLU A 344 -16.57 4.64 38.28
CA GLU A 344 -17.00 4.81 39.67
C GLU A 344 -17.46 6.24 39.91
N LYS A 345 -18.61 6.42 40.58
CA LYS A 345 -19.11 7.75 41.00
C LYS A 345 -19.11 8.78 39.84
N SER A 346 -19.51 8.36 38.64
CA SER A 346 -19.53 9.19 37.43
C SER A 346 -18.15 9.62 36.90
N ILE A 347 -17.09 8.93 37.30
CA ILE A 347 -15.73 9.08 36.78
C ILE A 347 -15.38 7.83 35.97
N LEU A 348 -15.16 8.02 34.68
CA LEU A 348 -14.60 7.03 33.78
C LEU A 348 -13.08 7.10 33.85
N THR A 349 -12.44 6.01 34.28
CA THR A 349 -10.98 5.88 34.24
C THR A 349 -10.60 5.04 33.03
N ILE A 350 -9.71 5.56 32.18
CA ILE A 350 -9.22 4.89 30.99
C ILE A 350 -7.69 4.78 30.98
N LEU A 351 -7.19 3.70 30.38
CA LEU A 351 -5.85 3.64 29.85
C LEU A 351 -5.86 4.23 28.45
N PHE A 352 -5.03 5.25 28.24
CA PHE A 352 -4.91 5.98 26.99
C PHE A 352 -3.47 5.93 26.50
N ARG A 353 -3.23 5.36 25.32
CA ARG A 353 -1.91 5.36 24.67
C ARG A 353 -1.97 6.15 23.38
N ILE A 354 -1.02 7.05 23.24
CA ILE A 354 -0.86 7.90 22.06
C ILE A 354 0.56 7.74 21.51
N GLU A 355 0.69 7.78 20.20
CA GLU A 355 1.97 7.57 19.53
C GLU A 355 2.21 8.55 18.39
N HIS A 356 3.49 8.81 18.14
CA HIS A 356 3.97 9.48 16.94
C HIS A 356 4.32 8.43 15.88
N ILE A 357 3.65 8.46 14.74
CA ILE A 357 3.73 7.38 13.75
C ILE A 357 4.88 7.54 12.76
N TYR A 358 5.52 8.72 12.71
CA TYR A 358 6.69 8.99 11.89
C TYR A 358 7.97 8.89 12.72
N ASP A 359 9.03 8.37 12.10
CA ASP A 359 10.41 8.43 12.61
C ASP A 359 11.09 9.73 12.17
N ARG A 360 12.27 9.99 12.72
CA ARG A 360 13.07 11.17 12.39
C ARG A 360 13.41 11.15 10.91
N ASN A 361 13.27 12.30 10.26
CA ASN A 361 13.65 12.51 8.85
C ASN A 361 12.91 11.58 7.85
N GLU A 362 11.78 10.99 8.21
CA GLU A 362 10.94 10.21 7.29
C GLU A 362 10.11 11.09 6.36
N HIS A 363 9.69 12.25 6.85
CA HIS A 363 8.93 13.23 6.09
C HIS A 363 9.37 14.65 6.48
N SER A 364 9.50 15.55 5.52
CA SER A 364 9.91 16.95 5.73
C SER A 364 9.14 17.78 6.78
N LYS A 365 7.94 17.36 7.18
CA LYS A 365 7.06 18.10 8.12
C LYS A 365 6.43 17.19 9.16
N LEU A 366 5.95 16.01 8.74
CA LEU A 366 5.25 15.08 9.64
C LEU A 366 6.17 14.33 10.61
N SER A 367 7.49 14.41 10.41
CA SER A 367 8.51 13.93 11.35
C SER A 367 8.88 14.92 12.45
N GLU A 368 8.25 16.10 12.53
CA GLU A 368 8.49 17.06 13.61
C GLU A 368 7.73 16.69 14.89
N SER A 369 8.31 16.97 16.05
CA SER A 369 7.64 16.77 17.34
C SER A 369 6.37 17.62 17.46
N ILE A 370 5.35 17.11 18.15
CA ILE A 370 4.08 17.80 18.34
C ILE A 370 3.66 17.87 19.81
N SER A 371 2.91 18.91 20.16
CA SER A 371 2.36 19.12 21.50
C SER A 371 0.83 19.12 21.46
N ILE A 372 0.19 18.31 22.30
CA ILE A 372 -1.25 18.08 22.28
C ILE A 372 -1.84 18.43 23.64
N GLN A 373 -2.89 19.26 23.64
CA GLN A 373 -3.61 19.64 24.85
C GLN A 373 -4.65 18.57 25.19
N ILE A 374 -4.37 17.74 26.21
CA ILE A 374 -5.15 16.53 26.51
C ILE A 374 -6.62 16.84 26.85
N HIS A 375 -6.88 17.98 27.50
CA HIS A 375 -8.22 18.44 27.85
C HIS A 375 -9.08 18.84 26.64
N LYS A 376 -8.48 19.03 25.45
CA LYS A 376 -9.18 19.34 24.21
C LYS A 376 -9.51 18.12 23.37
N ILE A 377 -8.98 16.94 23.73
CA ILE A 377 -9.14 15.71 22.95
C ILE A 377 -10.57 15.18 23.10
N PHE A 378 -11.08 15.09 24.33
CA PHE A 378 -12.33 14.38 24.61
C PHE A 378 -13.56 15.29 24.44
N ASN A 379 -14.52 14.82 23.66
CA ASN A 379 -15.83 15.43 23.49
C ASN A 379 -16.79 14.98 24.61
N ASN A 380 -17.68 15.86 25.06
CA ASN A 380 -18.70 15.58 26.07
C ASN A 380 -18.18 15.10 27.44
N HIS A 381 -16.87 15.25 27.69
CA HIS A 381 -16.23 14.82 28.92
C HIS A 381 -15.22 15.86 29.39
N LYS A 382 -15.23 16.16 30.69
CA LYS A 382 -14.22 16.99 31.35
C LYS A 382 -13.08 16.12 31.87
N LEU A 383 -11.85 16.56 31.61
CA LEU A 383 -10.66 16.00 32.23
C LEU A 383 -10.65 16.29 33.74
N VAL A 384 -10.59 15.24 34.55
CA VAL A 384 -10.47 15.32 36.02
C VAL A 384 -9.02 15.20 36.45
N ASP A 385 -8.32 14.19 35.93
CA ASP A 385 -6.94 13.87 36.26
C ASP A 385 -6.28 13.13 35.09
N ALA A 386 -4.98 13.28 34.93
CA ALA A 386 -4.18 12.51 33.98
C ALA A 386 -2.80 12.25 34.56
N LYS A 387 -2.38 11.00 34.58
CA LYS A 387 -1.06 10.58 35.06
C LYS A 387 -0.36 9.75 34.02
N GLU A 388 0.86 10.12 33.67
CA GLU A 388 1.68 9.31 32.77
C GLU A 388 2.14 8.03 33.50
N VAL A 389 2.09 6.92 32.78
CA VAL A 389 2.51 5.59 33.25
C VAL A 389 3.49 4.96 32.27
N THR A 390 4.23 3.94 32.73
CA THR A 390 5.06 3.08 31.87
C THR A 390 4.22 2.43 30.77
N LEU A 391 4.87 1.93 29.71
CA LEU A 391 4.16 1.28 28.59
C LEU A 391 3.27 0.11 29.05
N GLY A 392 3.75 -0.66 30.05
CA GLY A 392 3.00 -1.73 30.70
C GLY A 392 1.91 -1.28 31.68
N ALA A 393 1.72 0.05 31.83
CA ALA A 393 0.73 0.67 32.71
C ALA A 393 0.78 0.25 34.20
N ASN A 394 1.92 -0.27 34.66
CA ASN A 394 2.10 -0.82 35.99
C ASN A 394 2.81 0.14 36.97
N MET A 395 3.33 1.27 36.48
CA MET A 395 4.04 2.25 37.29
C MET A 395 3.77 3.67 36.80
N TYR A 396 3.61 4.62 37.72
CA TYR A 396 3.54 6.04 37.39
C TYR A 396 4.92 6.60 37.02
N LYS A 397 4.98 7.45 36.00
CA LYS A 397 6.19 8.19 35.62
C LYS A 397 6.20 9.53 36.37
N THR A 398 6.56 9.52 37.64
CA THR A 398 6.63 10.73 38.49
C THR A 398 7.97 11.47 38.39
N GLY A 399 8.86 11.05 37.49
CA GLY A 399 10.19 11.62 37.29
C GLY A 399 10.99 10.87 36.21
N ALA A 400 12.27 11.21 36.06
CA ALA A 400 13.20 10.44 35.25
C ALA A 400 13.41 9.05 35.85
N PHE A 401 13.39 8.01 35.01
CA PHE A 401 13.78 6.67 35.46
C PHE A 401 15.30 6.60 35.55
N ASP A 402 15.82 6.04 36.63
CA ASP A 402 17.23 5.72 36.76
C ASP A 402 17.60 4.62 35.77
N ARG A 403 18.05 5.03 34.58
CA ARG A 403 18.56 4.11 33.56
C ARG A 403 19.98 3.71 33.91
N LEU A 404 20.30 2.42 33.72
CA LEU A 404 21.67 1.95 33.77
C LEU A 404 22.51 2.71 32.73
N LYS A 405 23.68 3.19 33.17
CA LYS A 405 24.65 3.85 32.32
C LYS A 405 25.66 2.81 31.84
N TRP A 406 25.73 2.62 30.54
CA TRP A 406 26.64 1.66 29.91
C TRP A 406 27.86 2.37 29.33
N THR A 407 29.04 1.76 29.50
CA THR A 407 30.23 2.17 28.72
C THR A 407 30.19 1.38 27.43
N VAL A 408 29.98 2.07 26.31
CA VAL A 408 29.98 1.47 24.98
C VAL A 408 31.34 1.69 24.32
N ASP A 409 31.70 0.83 23.36
CA ASP A 409 32.93 0.99 22.59
C ASP A 409 32.92 2.35 21.88
N SER A 410 34.08 2.99 21.80
CA SER A 410 34.29 4.30 21.17
C SER A 410 33.88 4.36 19.70
N THR A 411 33.80 3.22 19.01
CA THR A 411 33.31 3.12 17.63
C THR A 411 31.79 3.08 17.53
N TYR A 412 31.08 2.96 18.66
CA TYR A 412 29.64 3.06 18.71
C TYR A 412 29.26 4.54 18.66
N GLU A 413 28.87 5.02 17.48
CA GLU A 413 28.16 6.29 17.39
C GLU A 413 26.83 6.16 18.12
N ASP A 414 26.73 6.77 19.30
CA ASP A 414 25.45 6.93 19.96
C ASP A 414 24.60 7.90 19.15
N LYS A 415 23.85 7.36 18.19
CA LYS A 415 22.88 8.12 17.37
C LYS A 415 21.66 8.54 18.18
N SER A 416 21.59 8.19 19.46
CA SER A 416 20.50 8.60 20.33
C SER A 416 20.78 9.97 20.94
N GLU A 417 20.49 11.03 20.18
CA GLU A 417 20.07 12.28 20.81
C GLU A 417 18.72 12.02 21.51
N TYR A 418 18.76 11.44 22.70
CA TYR A 418 17.59 11.38 23.58
C TYR A 418 17.35 12.80 24.08
N ASN A 419 16.57 13.58 23.33
CA ASN A 419 15.91 14.72 23.92
C ASN A 419 15.07 14.19 25.08
N GLU A 420 15.45 14.55 26.30
CA GLU A 420 14.67 14.19 27.48
C GLU A 420 13.25 14.69 27.25
N THR A 421 12.31 13.75 27.20
CA THR A 421 10.91 14.13 26.99
C THR A 421 10.46 14.92 28.20
N PRO A 422 9.86 16.10 28.02
CA PRO A 422 9.36 16.89 29.14
C PRO A 422 8.43 16.05 30.01
N ILE A 423 8.65 16.14 31.32
CA ILE A 423 7.76 15.53 32.32
C ILE A 423 6.35 16.04 32.05
N PHE A 424 5.37 15.13 32.06
CA PHE A 424 3.99 15.50 31.84
C PHE A 424 3.49 16.45 32.94
N ASP A 425 3.02 17.63 32.54
CA ASP A 425 2.52 18.69 33.43
C ASP A 425 1.04 18.50 33.83
N GLY A 426 0.40 17.40 33.41
CA GLY A 426 -1.03 17.14 33.59
C GLY A 426 -1.93 17.70 32.48
N ARG A 427 -1.40 18.44 31.51
CA ARG A 427 -2.18 19.13 30.46
C ARG A 427 -1.67 18.93 29.04
N THR A 428 -0.36 18.98 28.84
CA THR A 428 0.27 19.01 27.52
C THR A 428 1.09 17.74 27.29
N ILE A 429 0.70 16.97 26.28
CA ILE A 429 1.47 15.82 25.82
C ILE A 429 2.43 16.30 24.74
N HIS A 430 3.72 16.39 25.08
CA HIS A 430 4.80 16.51 24.11
C HIS A 430 5.12 15.13 23.55
N LEU A 431 5.14 14.99 22.22
CA LEU A 431 5.31 13.73 21.54
C LEU A 431 6.36 13.86 20.44
N TYR A 432 7.49 13.18 20.65
CA TYR A 432 8.60 13.14 19.68
C TYR A 432 8.41 12.00 18.67
N PRO A 433 9.13 12.03 17.54
CA PRO A 433 9.12 10.95 16.55
C PRO A 433 9.30 9.56 17.17
N MET A 434 8.53 8.59 16.67
CA MET A 434 8.40 7.21 17.15
C MET A 434 7.97 7.02 18.62
N GLN A 435 7.74 8.08 19.38
CA GLN A 435 7.43 7.98 20.79
C GLN A 435 6.02 7.42 21.03
N ILE A 436 5.89 6.54 22.02
CA ILE A 436 4.61 6.14 22.61
C ILE A 436 4.57 6.67 24.04
N ARG A 437 3.48 7.33 24.43
CA ARG A 437 3.21 7.73 25.81
C ARG A 437 1.90 7.12 26.29
N SER A 438 1.91 6.63 27.53
CA SER A 438 0.79 5.93 28.15
C SER A 438 0.30 6.72 29.36
N PHE A 439 -1.02 6.84 29.51
CA PHE A 439 -1.64 7.64 30.55
C PHE A 439 -2.81 6.89 31.18
N ILE A 440 -2.99 7.06 32.49
CA ILE A 440 -4.26 6.80 33.16
C ILE A 440 -5.00 8.14 33.23
N ILE A 441 -6.16 8.22 32.58
CA ILE A 441 -6.97 9.43 32.48
C ILE A 441 -8.29 9.22 33.19
N LYS A 442 -8.69 10.21 34.01
CA LYS A 442 -10.01 10.28 34.64
C LYS A 442 -10.84 11.33 33.93
N LEU A 443 -12.00 10.91 33.45
CA LEU A 443 -12.96 11.73 32.74
C LEU A 443 -14.27 11.73 33.52
N THR A 444 -14.96 12.87 33.55
CA THR A 444 -16.34 12.93 34.02
C THR A 444 -17.22 13.51 32.93
N LYS A 445 -18.46 13.04 32.82
CA LYS A 445 -19.41 13.52 31.82
C LYS A 445 -19.74 15.00 32.12
N HIS A 446 -19.92 15.80 31.06
CA HIS A 446 -20.43 17.16 31.21
C HIS A 446 -21.83 17.20 31.80
#